data_AF-A0A0V1GJI3-F1
#
_entry.id   AF-A0A0V1GJI3-F1
#
_cell.length_a   1.000
_cell.length_b   1.000
_cell.length_c   1.000
_cell.angle_alpha   90.00
_cell.angle_beta   90.00
_cell.angle_gamma   90.00
#
_symmetry.space_group_name_H-M   'P 1'
#
loop_
_entity.id
_entity.type
_entity.pdbx_description
1 polymer ?
#
loop_
_entity_poly.entity_id
_entity_poly.type
_entity_poly.pdbx_seq_one_letter_code
_entity_poly.pdbx_strand_id
1 'polypeptide(L)'
;MDPVEWLETMEEFLYVTGVPSSHQTASVRLSVGGAARRELFPLGAARDISWDELKRRVLDTYGHGESLIQLAVRFNGLKQRKNQEMNRELRLRESATLVKARQLAENATKLQTEVVEARHRTNDSDDTRKDSLVQAMEAQRMQEFNVHQLRCGRNTD
;
A
#
# COMPACT_ATOMS: atom_id res chain seq x y z
N MET A 1 -33.67 -11.80 19.47
CA MET A 1 -34.99 -11.64 20.10
C MET A 1 -35.19 -10.17 20.32
N ASP A 2 -36.35 -9.64 19.94
CA ASP A 2 -36.65 -8.23 20.15
C ASP A 2 -36.71 -7.92 21.66
N PRO A 3 -36.22 -6.77 22.14
CA PRO A 3 -36.21 -6.44 23.57
C PRO A 3 -37.61 -6.32 24.18
N VAL A 4 -38.61 -5.90 23.39
CA VAL A 4 -40.01 -5.81 23.85
C VAL A 4 -40.59 -7.22 23.98
N GLU A 5 -40.43 -8.04 22.95
CA GLU A 5 -40.86 -9.46 22.95
C GLU A 5 -40.23 -10.25 24.12
N TRP A 6 -38.95 -10.01 24.41
CA TRP A 6 -38.26 -10.63 25.54
C TRP A 6 -38.83 -10.17 26.89
N LEU A 7 -39.16 -8.88 27.04
CA LEU A 7 -39.76 -8.36 28.27
C LEU A 7 -41.15 -8.97 28.50
N GLU A 8 -42.00 -9.05 27.48
CA GLU A 8 -43.32 -9.67 27.56
C GLU A 8 -43.22 -11.14 27.99
N THR A 9 -42.29 -11.89 27.41
CA THR A 9 -42.01 -13.29 27.79
C THR A 9 -41.57 -13.41 29.25
N MET A 10 -40.74 -12.47 29.73
CA MET A 10 -40.29 -12.46 31.13
C MET A 10 -41.42 -12.09 32.10
N GLU A 11 -42.32 -11.19 31.72
CA GLU A 11 -43.51 -10.87 32.52
C GLU A 11 -44.43 -12.07 32.68
N GLU A 12 -44.68 -12.79 31.58
CA GLU A 12 -45.46 -14.02 31.60
C GLU A 12 -44.78 -15.09 32.48
N PHE A 13 -43.47 -15.26 32.35
CA PHE A 13 -42.70 -16.17 33.20
C PHE A 13 -42.80 -15.81 34.69
N LEU A 14 -42.62 -14.54 35.05
CA LEU A 14 -42.70 -14.08 36.45
C LEU A 14 -44.12 -14.23 37.01
N TYR A 15 -45.14 -14.00 36.19
CA TYR A 15 -46.54 -14.21 36.54
C TYR A 15 -46.83 -15.69 36.81
N VAL A 16 -46.45 -16.58 35.90
CA VAL A 16 -46.67 -18.03 36.00
C VAL A 16 -45.91 -18.64 37.18
N THR A 17 -44.68 -18.18 37.44
CA THR A 17 -43.85 -18.69 38.53
C THR A 17 -44.17 -18.08 39.89
N GLY A 18 -45.03 -17.05 39.95
CA GLY A 18 -45.45 -16.41 41.20
C GLY A 18 -44.32 -15.71 41.95
N VAL A 19 -43.29 -15.24 41.23
CA VAL A 19 -42.13 -14.58 41.86
C VAL A 19 -42.57 -13.25 42.50
N PRO A 20 -42.35 -13.05 43.82
CA PRO A 20 -42.69 -11.79 44.48
C PRO A 20 -41.96 -10.62 43.83
N SER A 21 -42.60 -9.45 43.75
CA SER A 21 -42.06 -8.27 43.08
C SER A 21 -40.66 -7.87 43.56
N SER A 22 -40.34 -8.08 44.85
CA SER A 22 -39.02 -7.83 45.43
C SER A 22 -37.90 -8.70 44.85
N HIS A 23 -38.23 -9.84 44.24
CA HIS A 23 -37.27 -10.82 43.71
C HIS A 23 -37.28 -10.92 42.19
N GLN A 24 -38.20 -10.24 41.49
CA GLN A 24 -38.34 -10.32 40.03
C GLN A 24 -37.04 -9.93 39.30
N THR A 25 -36.47 -8.77 39.62
CA THR A 25 -35.20 -8.31 39.05
C THR A 25 -34.05 -9.29 39.31
N ALA A 26 -33.97 -9.84 40.52
CA ALA A 26 -32.92 -10.80 40.87
C ALA A 26 -33.08 -12.11 40.08
N SER A 27 -34.32 -12.57 39.89
CA SER A 27 -34.66 -13.74 39.07
C SER A 27 -34.26 -13.52 37.61
N VAL A 28 -34.66 -12.39 37.02
CA VAL A 28 -34.31 -12.05 35.62
C VAL A 28 -32.81 -11.86 35.45
N ARG A 29 -32.13 -11.28 36.45
CA ARG A 29 -30.67 -11.17 36.46
C ARG A 29 -30.03 -12.53 36.30
N LEU A 30 -30.53 -13.59 36.96
CA LEU A 30 -29.99 -14.96 36.82
C LEU A 30 -30.18 -15.53 35.42
N SER A 31 -31.31 -15.21 34.76
CA SER A 31 -31.67 -15.70 33.42
C SER A 31 -30.87 -15.06 32.27
N VAL A 32 -30.27 -13.88 32.48
CA VAL A 32 -29.48 -13.20 31.43
C VAL A 32 -28.01 -13.62 31.42
N GLY A 33 -27.44 -13.71 30.21
CA GLY A 33 -26.04 -14.06 29.97
C GLY A 33 -25.04 -13.07 30.57
N GLY A 34 -23.78 -13.48 30.70
CA GLY A 34 -22.74 -12.71 31.39
C GLY A 34 -22.45 -11.33 30.80
N ALA A 35 -22.60 -11.14 29.48
CA ALA A 35 -22.45 -9.84 28.83
C ALA A 35 -23.62 -8.90 29.14
N ALA A 36 -24.85 -9.34 28.84
CA ALA A 36 -26.07 -8.59 29.14
C ALA A 36 -26.20 -8.24 30.62
N ARG A 37 -25.74 -9.12 31.52
CA ARG A 37 -25.69 -8.85 32.96
C ARG A 37 -24.79 -7.67 33.32
N ARG A 38 -23.65 -7.48 32.65
CA ARG A 38 -22.74 -6.36 32.93
C ARG A 38 -23.28 -5.04 32.39
N GLU A 39 -24.02 -5.09 31.28
CA GLU A 39 -24.64 -3.92 30.65
C GLU A 39 -25.85 -3.44 31.46
N LEU A 40 -26.75 -4.36 31.84
CA LEU A 40 -27.95 -4.02 32.62
C LEU A 40 -27.67 -3.73 34.10
N PHE A 41 -26.62 -4.35 34.67
CA PHE A 41 -26.21 -4.22 36.06
C PHE A 41 -24.73 -3.82 36.18
N PRO A 42 -24.39 -2.56 35.85
CA PRO A 42 -23.01 -2.08 35.91
C PRO A 42 -22.45 -2.13 37.33
N LEU A 43 -21.13 -2.34 37.43
CA LEU A 43 -20.41 -2.38 38.70
C LEU A 43 -20.55 -1.03 39.42
N GLY A 44 -21.18 -1.04 40.60
CA GLY A 44 -21.47 0.16 41.40
C GLY A 44 -22.93 0.60 41.41
N ALA A 45 -23.79 0.02 40.56
CA ALA A 45 -25.23 0.22 40.65
C ALA A 45 -25.85 -0.57 41.81
N ALA A 46 -26.96 -0.04 42.36
CA ALA A 46 -27.80 -0.75 43.33
C ALA A 46 -28.12 -2.16 42.81
N ARG A 47 -27.93 -3.18 43.64
CA ARG A 47 -28.14 -4.60 43.25
C ARG A 47 -29.62 -4.95 43.17
N ASP A 48 -30.45 -4.10 43.74
CA ASP A 48 -31.90 -4.16 43.96
C ASP A 48 -32.60 -3.04 43.18
N ILE A 49 -32.46 -3.05 41.86
CA ILE A 49 -33.28 -2.19 41.00
C ILE A 49 -34.70 -2.76 40.88
N SER A 50 -35.70 -1.88 40.75
CA SER A 50 -37.08 -2.29 40.52
C SER A 50 -37.26 -2.94 39.14
N TRP A 51 -38.35 -3.68 38.96
CA TRP A 51 -38.71 -4.26 37.66
C TRP A 51 -38.87 -3.19 36.57
N ASP A 52 -39.46 -2.04 36.91
CA ASP A 52 -39.64 -0.92 35.98
C ASP A 52 -38.31 -0.26 35.57
N GLU A 53 -37.37 -0.13 36.52
CA GLU A 53 -36.01 0.33 36.23
C GLU A 53 -35.29 -0.63 35.28
N LEU A 54 -35.46 -1.95 35.48
CA LEU A 54 -34.89 -2.96 34.60
C LEU A 54 -35.49 -2.89 33.18
N LYS A 55 -36.83 -2.78 33.04
CA LYS A 55 -37.49 -2.59 31.73
C LYS A 55 -36.91 -1.40 30.99
N ARG A 56 -36.78 -0.25 31.66
CA ARG A 56 -36.24 0.95 31.05
C ARG A 56 -34.82 0.74 30.54
N ARG A 57 -33.95 0.10 31.34
CA ARG A 57 -32.56 -0.19 30.92
C ARG A 57 -32.49 -1.14 29.74
N VAL A 58 -33.36 -2.15 29.70
CA VAL A 58 -33.45 -3.08 28.57
C VAL A 58 -33.85 -2.34 27.30
N LEU A 59 -34.85 -1.46 27.37
CA LEU A 59 -35.30 -0.65 26.23
C LEU A 59 -34.31 0.44 25.83
N ASP A 60 -33.58 1.02 26.78
CA ASP A 60 -32.55 2.02 26.50
C ASP A 60 -31.30 1.38 25.84
N THR A 61 -30.87 0.24 26.38
CA THR A 61 -29.66 -0.47 25.90
C THR A 61 -29.90 -1.19 24.58
N TYR A 62 -31.06 -1.85 24.44
CA TYR A 62 -31.34 -2.72 23.30
C TYR A 62 -32.51 -2.26 22.44
N GLY A 63 -33.41 -1.42 22.97
CA GLY A 63 -34.54 -0.87 22.21
C GLY A 63 -34.13 0.23 21.22
N HIS A 64 -32.90 0.74 21.31
CA HIS A 64 -32.23 1.41 20.20
C HIS A 64 -31.56 0.40 19.28
N GLY A 65 -32.36 -0.38 18.55
CA GLY A 65 -31.87 -0.92 17.29
C GLY A 65 -31.45 0.27 16.43
N GLU A 66 -30.15 0.43 16.17
CA GLU A 66 -29.64 1.52 15.32
C GLU A 66 -30.50 1.60 14.06
N SER A 67 -31.05 2.78 13.77
CA SER A 67 -31.86 2.91 12.55
C SER A 67 -30.97 2.62 11.34
N LEU A 68 -31.55 2.03 10.29
CA LEU A 68 -30.84 1.77 9.04
C LEU A 68 -30.12 3.01 8.49
N ILE A 69 -30.64 4.21 8.79
CA ILE A 69 -30.05 5.50 8.43
C ILE A 69 -28.75 5.75 9.20
N GLN A 70 -28.71 5.51 10.52
CA GLN A 70 -27.49 5.69 11.32
C GLN A 70 -26.39 4.70 10.92
N LEU A 71 -26.78 3.45 10.65
CA LEU A 71 -25.90 2.43 10.08
C LEU A 71 -25.35 2.85 8.70
N ALA A 72 -26.20 3.36 7.82
CA ALA A 72 -25.79 3.84 6.51
C ALA A 72 -24.82 5.03 6.61
N VAL A 73 -25.05 5.98 7.52
CA VAL A 73 -24.14 7.11 7.76
C VAL A 73 -22.77 6.63 8.24
N ARG A 74 -22.72 5.73 9.23
CA ARG A 74 -21.45 5.14 9.70
C ARG A 74 -20.73 4.36 8.61
N PHE A 75 -21.47 3.55 7.85
CA PHE A 75 -20.91 2.77 6.74
C PHE A 75 -20.34 3.68 5.65
N ASN A 76 -21.05 4.75 5.29
CA ASN A 76 -20.57 5.75 4.33
C ASN A 76 -19.30 6.45 4.82
N GLY A 77 -19.25 6.84 6.10
CA GLY A 77 -18.05 7.44 6.70
C GLY A 77 -16.84 6.49 6.73
N LEU A 78 -17.05 5.20 6.94
CA LEU A 78 -16.00 4.17 6.85
C LEU A 78 -15.53 3.96 5.40
N LYS A 79 -16.47 3.86 4.45
CA LYS A 79 -16.16 3.74 3.03
C LYS A 79 -15.33 4.91 2.53
N GLN A 80 -15.68 6.14 2.92
CA GLN A 80 -14.95 7.34 2.53
C GLN A 80 -13.52 7.36 3.07
N ARG A 81 -13.32 7.05 4.36
CA ARG A 81 -11.97 6.98 4.95
C ARG A 81 -11.11 5.91 4.28
N LYS A 82 -11.65 4.73 4.02
CA LYS A 82 -10.93 3.65 3.33
C LYS A 82 -10.55 4.05 1.90
N ASN A 83 -11.42 4.77 1.20
CA ASN A 83 -11.13 5.27 -0.15
C ASN A 83 -10.04 6.37 -0.13
N GLN A 84 -10.06 7.26 0.87
CA GLN A 84 -9.00 8.25 1.06
C GLN A 84 -7.63 7.61 1.31
N GLU A 85 -7.58 6.58 2.16
CA GLU A 85 -6.34 5.87 2.47
C GLU A 85 -5.80 5.13 1.23
N MET A 86 -6.67 4.42 0.50
CA MET A 86 -6.29 3.72 -0.72
C MET A 86 -5.74 4.69 -1.79
N ASN A 87 -6.39 5.85 -1.96
CA ASN A 87 -5.91 6.87 -2.89
C ASN A 87 -4.56 7.46 -2.46
N ARG A 88 -4.33 7.63 -1.15
CA ARG A 88 -3.05 8.11 -0.64
C ARG A 88 -1.93 7.11 -0.90
N GLU A 89 -2.17 5.84 -0.60
CA GLU A 89 -1.21 4.76 -0.84
C GLU A 89 -0.90 4.61 -2.33
N LEU A 90 -1.91 4.70 -3.21
CA LEU A 90 -1.71 4.66 -4.65
C LEU A 90 -0.80 5.81 -5.13
N ARG A 91 -1.05 7.05 -4.69
CA ARG A 91 -0.21 8.21 -5.04
C ARG A 91 1.23 8.05 -4.56
N LEU A 92 1.45 7.50 -3.38
CA LEU A 92 2.80 7.24 -2.85
C LEU A 92 3.54 6.22 -3.73
N ARG A 93 2.86 5.14 -4.14
CA ARG A 93 3.44 4.14 -5.04
C ARG A 93 3.74 4.69 -6.42
N GLU A 94 2.83 5.46 -7.01
CA GLU A 94 3.05 6.13 -8.29
C GLU A 94 4.27 7.06 -8.22
N SER A 95 4.38 7.85 -7.15
CA SER A 95 5.51 8.74 -6.93
C SER A 95 6.84 7.97 -6.82
N ALA A 96 6.86 6.85 -6.10
CA ALA A 96 8.04 6.00 -5.98
C ALA A 96 8.46 5.38 -7.33
N THR A 97 7.48 4.95 -8.14
CA THR A 97 7.74 4.42 -9.49
C THR A 97 8.29 5.51 -10.42
N LEU A 98 7.75 6.73 -10.35
CA LEU A 98 8.24 7.88 -11.13
C LEU A 98 9.68 8.25 -10.78
N VAL A 99 10.05 8.23 -9.49
CA VAL A 99 11.43 8.48 -9.06
C VAL A 99 12.39 7.43 -9.64
N LYS A 100 12.01 6.15 -9.61
CA LYS A 100 12.82 5.07 -10.20
C LYS A 100 12.96 5.23 -11.71
N ALA A 101 11.87 5.59 -12.41
CA ALA A 101 11.89 5.84 -13.84
C ALA A 101 12.83 7.00 -14.20
N ARG A 102 12.80 8.08 -13.41
CA ARG A 102 13.72 9.22 -13.59
C ARG A 102 15.18 8.82 -13.41
N GLN A 103 15.50 8.06 -12.35
CA GLN A 103 16.87 7.59 -12.13
C GLN A 103 17.35 6.68 -13.27
N LEU A 104 16.47 5.80 -13.77
CA LEU A 104 16.75 4.95 -14.93
C LEU A 104 17.03 5.79 -16.18
N ALA A 105 16.24 6.83 -16.43
CA ALA A 105 16.45 7.74 -17.55
C ALA A 105 17.79 8.49 -17.44
N GLU A 106 18.13 8.99 -16.25
CA GLU A 106 19.42 9.66 -15.99
C GLU A 106 20.62 8.71 -16.15
N ASN A 107 20.48 7.46 -15.73
CA ASN A 107 21.53 6.45 -15.94
C ASN A 107 21.68 6.08 -17.42
N ALA A 108 20.57 5.98 -18.15
CA ALA A 108 20.56 5.66 -19.57
C ALA A 108 21.23 6.77 -20.41
N THR A 109 20.99 8.04 -20.10
CA THR A 109 21.66 9.15 -20.78
C THR A 109 23.16 9.16 -20.52
N LYS A 110 23.60 8.91 -19.28
CA LYS A 110 25.02 8.79 -18.95
C LYS A 110 25.72 7.66 -19.71
N LEU A 111 25.11 6.48 -19.74
CA LEU A 111 25.61 5.34 -20.51
C LEU A 111 25.68 5.65 -22.01
N GLN A 112 24.68 6.33 -22.57
CA GLN A 112 24.71 6.75 -23.97
C GLN A 112 25.91 7.65 -24.26
N THR A 113 26.19 8.65 -23.41
CA THR A 113 27.37 9.51 -23.60
C THR A 113 28.68 8.74 -23.49
N GLU A 114 28.82 7.83 -22.52
CA GLU A 114 30.03 7.01 -22.37
C GLU A 114 30.25 6.09 -23.58
N VAL A 115 29.19 5.47 -24.11
CA VAL A 115 29.26 4.63 -25.31
C VAL A 115 29.63 5.44 -26.54
N VAL A 116 29.03 6.62 -26.72
CA VAL A 116 29.38 7.52 -27.84
C VAL A 116 30.84 7.96 -27.75
N GLU A 117 31.31 8.31 -26.56
CA GLU A 117 32.70 8.72 -26.34
C GLU A 117 33.67 7.55 -26.56
N ALA A 118 33.36 6.36 -26.04
CA ALA A 118 34.17 5.15 -26.28
C ALA A 118 34.27 4.82 -27.77
N ARG A 119 33.16 4.95 -28.51
CA ARG A 119 33.14 4.75 -29.97
C ARG A 119 33.96 5.79 -30.72
N HIS A 120 33.97 7.04 -30.25
CA HIS A 120 34.82 8.06 -30.85
C HIS A 120 36.30 7.74 -30.65
N ARG A 121 36.71 7.35 -29.44
CA ARG A 121 38.10 6.96 -29.14
C ARG A 121 38.57 5.77 -29.97
N THR A 122 37.72 4.77 -30.22
CA THR A 122 38.08 3.63 -31.09
C THR A 122 38.31 4.06 -32.53
N ASN A 123 37.43 4.91 -33.07
CA ASN A 123 37.54 5.39 -34.45
C ASN A 123 38.81 6.22 -34.65
N ASP A 124 39.11 7.15 -33.73
CA ASP A 124 40.32 7.98 -33.80
C ASP A 124 41.59 7.12 -33.78
N SER A 125 41.60 6.03 -33.02
CA SER A 125 42.72 5.10 -32.97
C SER A 125 42.91 4.31 -34.28
N ASP A 126 41.81 3.93 -34.93
CA ASP A 126 41.85 3.22 -36.21
C ASP A 126 42.30 4.14 -37.35
N ASP A 127 41.83 5.38 -37.38
CA ASP A 127 42.25 6.40 -38.35
C ASP A 127 43.75 6.73 -38.19
N THR A 128 44.21 6.95 -36.94
CA THR A 128 45.64 7.19 -36.66
C THR A 128 46.51 6.01 -37.12
N ARG A 129 46.05 4.77 -36.89
CA ARG A 129 46.76 3.55 -37.31
C ARG A 129 46.81 3.43 -38.83
N LYS A 130 45.71 3.76 -39.51
CA LYS A 130 45.61 3.74 -40.97
C LYS A 130 46.53 4.78 -41.61
N ASP A 131 46.55 6.01 -41.09
CA ASP A 131 47.42 7.07 -41.58
C ASP A 131 48.90 6.70 -41.40
N SER A 132 49.26 6.13 -40.25
CA SER A 132 50.61 5.62 -39.98
C SER A 132 51.01 4.52 -40.97
N LEU A 133 50.09 3.63 -41.33
CA LEU A 133 50.32 2.55 -42.30
C LEU A 133 50.51 3.10 -43.73
N VAL A 134 49.65 4.05 -44.14
CA VAL A 134 49.77 4.73 -45.43
C VAL A 134 51.12 5.43 -45.54
N GLN A 135 51.52 6.16 -44.50
CA GLN A 135 52.80 6.85 -44.45
C GLN A 135 53.99 5.88 -44.53
N ALA A 136 53.90 4.71 -43.88
CA ALA A 136 54.91 3.66 -43.96
C ALA A 136 55.00 3.05 -45.37
N MET A 137 53.86 2.81 -46.03
CA MET A 137 53.83 2.30 -47.41
C MET A 137 54.43 3.29 -48.41
N GLU A 138 54.14 4.59 -48.26
CA GLU A 138 54.72 5.64 -49.10
C GLU A 138 56.24 5.75 -48.90
N ALA A 139 56.71 5.67 -47.64
CA ALA A 139 58.13 5.65 -47.33
C ALA A 139 58.84 4.44 -47.96
N GLN A 140 58.24 3.24 -47.89
CA GLN A 140 58.77 2.04 -48.53
C GLN A 140 58.83 2.20 -50.06
N ARG A 141 57.78 2.75 -50.68
CA ARG A 141 57.74 3.00 -52.13
C ARG A 141 58.83 3.98 -52.58
N MET A 142 59.08 5.02 -51.80
CA MET A 142 60.19 5.98 -52.02
C MET A 142 61.56 5.29 -51.92
N GLN A 143 61.72 4.38 -50.96
CA GLN A 143 62.95 3.63 -50.78
C GLN A 143 63.22 2.68 -51.96
N GLU A 144 62.19 1.96 -52.42
CA GLU A 144 62.26 1.10 -53.61
C GLU A 144 62.58 1.90 -54.88
N PHE A 145 61.98 3.09 -55.05
CA PHE A 145 62.29 3.98 -56.16
C PHE A 145 63.74 4.50 -56.13
N ASN A 146 64.24 4.90 -54.95
CA ASN A 146 65.63 5.33 -54.77
C ASN A 146 66.63 4.19 -55.05
N VAL A 147 66.31 2.97 -54.59
CA VAL A 147 67.13 1.78 -54.91
C VAL A 147 67.12 1.51 -56.41
N HIS A 148 65.99 1.66 -57.09
CA HIS A 148 65.90 1.48 -58.54
C HIS A 148 66.68 2.56 -59.32
N GLN A 149 66.65 3.83 -58.89
CA GLN A 149 67.47 4.92 -59.44
C GLN A 149 68.98 4.63 -59.27
N LEU A 150 69.41 4.23 -58.06
CA LEU A 150 70.80 3.83 -57.77
C LEU A 150 71.25 2.57 -58.51
N ARG A 151 70.31 1.76 -59.01
CA ARG A 151 70.57 0.56 -59.82
C ARG A 151 70.67 0.90 -61.31
N CYS A 152 69.86 1.84 -61.80
CA CYS A 152 69.94 2.35 -63.18
C CYS A 152 71.12 3.28 -63.41
N GLY A 153 71.49 4.13 -62.42
CA GLY A 153 72.63 5.03 -62.51
C GLY A 153 74.01 4.35 -62.39
N ARG A 154 74.06 3.05 -62.05
CA ARG A 154 75.28 2.24 -62.03
C ARG A 154 75.58 1.50 -63.34
N ASN A 155 74.72 1.64 -64.36
CA ASN A 155 74.88 0.98 -65.65
C ASN A 155 75.33 1.94 -66.78
N THR A 156 75.91 3.10 -66.45
CA THR A 156 76.41 4.08 -67.44
C THR A 156 77.81 4.60 -67.14
N ASP A 157 78.68 3.76 -66.58
CA ASP A 157 80.15 3.96 -66.61
C ASP A 157 80.78 2.89 -67.51
#